data_AF-A0A392TK30-F1
#
_entry.id   AF-A0A392TK30-F1
#
_cell.length_a   1.000
_cell.length_b   1.000
_cell.length_c   1.000
_cell.angle_alpha   90.00
_cell.angle_beta   90.00
_cell.angle_gamma   90.00
#
_symmetry.space_group_name_H-M   'P 1'
#
loop_
_entity.id
_entity.type
_entity.pdbx_description
1 polymer ?
#
loop_
_entity_poly.entity_id
_entity_poly.type
_entity_poly.pdbx_seq_one_letter_code
_entity_poly.pdbx_strand_id
1 'polypeptide(L)' 'PPQLGTYDGKSDPDEHIDNINAILDFRMVSGAIRCRLFSTTLRKGAMAWYQSLAPRFVSSWRDLTE' A
#
# COMPACT_ATOMS: atom_id res chain seq x y z
N PRO A 1 10.82 15.89 -1.23
CA PRO A 1 9.58 15.15 -0.91
C PRO A 1 9.89 13.84 -0.18
N PRO A 2 9.14 13.46 0.88
CA PRO A 2 9.33 12.18 1.57
C PRO A 2 9.06 11.02 0.62
N GLN A 3 9.91 9.99 0.61
CA GLN A 3 9.76 8.84 -0.29
C GLN A 3 8.80 7.81 0.30
N LEU A 4 8.06 7.11 -0.56
CA LEU A 4 7.28 5.94 -0.11
C LEU A 4 8.27 4.84 0.31
N GLY A 5 8.12 4.35 1.54
CA GLY A 5 8.91 3.22 2.04
C GLY A 5 8.63 1.94 1.26
N THR A 6 9.40 0.89 1.54
CA THR A 6 9.16 -0.45 0.97
C THR A 6 8.74 -1.43 2.04
N TYR A 7 7.82 -2.33 1.70
CA TYR A 7 7.31 -3.37 2.59
C TYR A 7 7.61 -4.76 2.03
N ASP A 8 8.36 -5.57 2.77
CA ASP A 8 8.71 -6.93 2.36
C ASP A 8 7.90 -8.03 3.07
N GLY A 9 6.94 -7.64 3.92
CA GLY A 9 6.08 -8.55 4.68
C GLY A 9 6.62 -8.94 6.05
N LYS A 10 7.72 -8.32 6.52
CA LYS A 10 8.37 -8.70 7.78
C LYS A 10 8.24 -7.66 8.90
N SER A 11 7.99 -6.40 8.54
CA SER A 11 7.69 -5.34 9.51
C SER A 11 6.19 -5.31 9.82
N ASP A 12 5.81 -4.49 10.79
CA ASP A 12 4.42 -4.26 11.12
C ASP A 12 3.65 -3.70 9.89
N PRO A 13 2.60 -4.38 9.42
CA PRO A 13 1.79 -3.91 8.29
C PRO A 13 1.02 -2.62 8.61
N ASP A 14 0.59 -2.43 9.87
CA ASP A 14 -0.19 -1.25 10.28
C ASP A 14 0.69 -0.01 10.29
N GLU A 15 1.92 -0.12 10.81
CA GLU A 15 2.92 0.95 10.75
C GLU A 15 3.24 1.34 9.30
N HIS A 16 3.34 0.35 8.40
CA HIS A 16 3.57 0.62 6.99
C HIS A 16 2.39 1.36 6.36
N ILE A 17 1.15 0.95 6.64
CA ILE A 17 -0.07 1.61 6.17
C ILE A 17 -0.12 3.06 6.67
N ASP A 18 0.15 3.31 7.95
CA ASP A 18 0.15 4.64 8.54
C ASP A 18 1.17 5.57 7.88
N ASN A 19 2.38 5.08 7.64
CA ASN A 19 3.41 5.84 6.94
C ASN A 19 2.98 6.20 5.51
N ILE A 20 2.39 5.24 4.79
CA ILE A 20 1.87 5.48 3.44
C ILE A 20 0.73 6.49 3.47
N ASN A 21 -0.20 6.39 4.41
CA ASN A 21 -1.28 7.37 4.58
C ASN A 21 -0.74 8.78 4.81
N ALA A 22 0.20 8.95 5.75
CA ALA A 22 0.81 10.25 6.04
C ALA A 22 1.46 10.89 4.80
N ILE A 23 2.21 10.10 4.01
CA ILE A 23 2.85 10.60 2.79
C ILE A 23 1.82 10.95 1.70
N LEU A 24 0.78 10.13 1.53
CA LEU A 24 -0.24 10.35 0.50
C LEU A 24 -1.17 11.51 0.85
N ASP A 25 -1.46 11.72 2.13
CA ASP A 25 -2.19 12.87 2.65
C ASP A 25 -1.40 14.17 2.44
N PHE A 26 -0.10 14.18 2.78
CA PHE A 26 0.79 15.32 2.51
C PHE A 26 0.82 15.70 1.02
N ARG A 27 0.70 14.70 0.14
CA ARG A 27 0.66 14.89 -1.32
C ARG A 27 -0.74 15.10 -1.89
N MET A 28 -1.78 15.17 -1.05
CA MET A 28 -3.19 15.32 -1.44
C MET A 28 -3.66 14.28 -2.47
N VAL A 29 -3.14 13.04 -2.38
CA VAL A 29 -3.50 11.94 -3.28
C VAL A 29 -4.81 11.32 -2.84
N SER A 30 -5.75 11.07 -3.74
CA SER A 30 -7.08 10.52 -3.42
C SER A 30 -7.33 9.12 -4.00
N GLY A 31 -8.21 8.37 -3.32
CA GLY A 31 -8.90 7.18 -3.84
C GLY A 31 -8.00 6.15 -4.53
N ALA A 32 -8.36 5.78 -5.77
CA ALA A 32 -7.74 4.69 -6.54
C ALA A 32 -6.24 4.91 -6.83
N ILE A 33 -5.75 6.14 -6.76
CA ILE A 33 -4.32 6.44 -6.93
C ILE A 33 -3.53 5.93 -5.72
N ARG A 34 -4.11 5.94 -4.51
CA ARG A 34 -3.47 5.39 -3.30
C ARG A 34 -3.20 3.90 -3.45
N CYS A 35 -4.18 3.12 -3.92
CA CYS A 35 -4.02 1.68 -4.16
C CYS A 35 -2.90 1.38 -5.15
N ARG A 36 -2.82 2.15 -6.24
CA ARG A 36 -1.75 2.00 -7.24
C ARG A 36 -0.38 2.35 -6.67
N LEU A 37 -0.28 3.37 -5.81
CA LEU A 37 0.99 3.76 -5.20
C LEU A 37 1.43 2.75 -4.13
N PHE A 38 0.52 2.25 -3.32
CA PHE A 38 0.82 1.22 -2.33
C PHE A 38 1.37 -0.06 -2.96
N SER A 39 0.82 -0.53 -4.07
CA SER A 39 1.36 -1.72 -4.73
C SER A 39 2.82 -1.53 -5.18
N THR A 40 3.24 -0.29 -5.47
CA THR A 40 4.66 0.01 -5.79
C THR A 40 5.59 -0.06 -4.58
N THR A 41 5.06 -0.11 -3.35
CA THR A 41 5.85 -0.24 -2.12
C THR A 41 6.14 -1.68 -1.75
N LEU A 42 5.37 -2.63 -2.29
CA LEU A 42 5.50 -4.04 -1.96
C LEU A 42 6.76 -4.65 -2.58
N ARG A 43 7.45 -5.48 -1.82
CA ARG A 43 8.66 -6.19 -2.20
C ARG A 43 8.58 -7.65 -1.76
N LYS A 44 9.38 -8.51 -2.38
CA LYS A 44 9.56 -9.93 -2.00
C LYS A 44 8.21 -10.63 -1.74
N GLY A 45 8.03 -11.22 -0.56
CA GLY A 45 6.84 -11.99 -0.18
C GLY A 45 5.56 -11.17 -0.23
N ALA A 46 5.59 -9.90 0.16
CA ALA A 46 4.43 -9.02 0.10
C ALA A 46 3.96 -8.77 -1.35
N MET A 47 4.91 -8.63 -2.29
CA MET A 47 4.57 -8.50 -3.71
C MET A 47 3.97 -9.81 -4.26
N ALA A 48 4.55 -10.95 -3.90
CA ALA A 48 4.05 -12.26 -4.32
C ALA A 48 2.63 -12.53 -3.79
N TRP A 49 2.37 -12.19 -2.52
CA TRP A 49 1.04 -12.24 -1.93
C TRP A 49 0.05 -11.36 -2.71
N TYR A 50 0.40 -10.10 -2.95
CA TYR A 50 -0.48 -9.16 -3.66
C TYR A 50 -0.80 -9.61 -5.09
N GLN A 51 0.17 -10.21 -5.79
CA GLN A 51 -0.04 -10.78 -7.12
C GLN A 51 -0.87 -12.07 -7.11
N SER A 52 -0.92 -12.80 -5.99
CA SER A 52 -1.74 -14.00 -5.85
C SER A 52 -3.21 -13.71 -5.56
N LEU A 53 -3.56 -12.46 -5.24
CA LEU A 53 -4.93 -12.06 -4.98
C LEU A 53 -5.78 -12.18 -6.24
N ALA A 54 -7.05 -12.59 -6.06
CA ALA A 54 -8.00 -12.63 -7.16
C ALA A 54 -8.20 -11.22 -7.76
N PRO A 55 -8.49 -11.11 -9.07
CA PRO A 55 -8.85 -9.83 -9.67
C PRO A 55 -9.98 -9.15 -8.88
N ARG A 56 -9.80 -7.86 -8.57
CA ARG A 56 -10.72 -7.02 -7.76
C ARG A 56 -10.81 -7.35 -6.27
N PHE A 57 -9.95 -8.21 -5.73
CA PHE A 57 -9.89 -8.42 -4.28
C PHE A 57 -9.51 -7.14 -3.53
N VAL A 58 -8.60 -6.35 -4.10
CA VAL A 58 -8.30 -4.98 -3.67
C VAL A 58 -8.86 -4.02 -4.71
N SER A 59 -10.09 -3.58 -4.49
CA SER A 59 -10.82 -2.66 -5.36
C SER A 59 -10.71 -1.20 -4.86
N SER A 60 -10.44 -1.01 -3.57
CA SER A 60 -10.37 0.30 -2.94
C SER A 60 -9.23 0.40 -1.91
N TRP A 61 -8.98 1.61 -1.41
CA TRP A 61 -8.01 1.84 -0.32
C TRP A 61 -8.52 1.25 1.00
N ARG A 62 -9.84 1.20 1.17
CA ARG A 62 -10.50 0.66 2.37
C ARG A 62 -10.23 -0.83 2.50
N ASP A 63 -10.25 -1.56 1.38
CA ASP A 63 -9.93 -2.99 1.31
C ASP A 63 -8.50 -3.33 1.77
N LEU A 64 -7.60 -2.34 1.88
CA LEU A 64 -6.23 -2.50 2.39
C LEU A 64 -6.07 -2.04 3.84
N THR A 65 -7.04 -1.31 4.39
CA THR A 65 -6.95 -0.60 5.68
C THR A 65 -8.04 -1.02 6.67
N GLU A 66 -8.99 -1.85 6.26
CA GLU A 66 -10.01 -2.55 7.07
C GLU A 66 -9.67 -4.05 7.19
#